data_AF-A0A9X8EC03-F1
#
_entry.id   AF-A0A9X8EC03-F1
#
_cell.length_a   1.000
_cell.length_b   1.000
_cell.length_c   1.000
_cell.angle_alpha   90.00
_cell.angle_beta   90.00
_cell.angle_gamma   90.00
#
_symmetry.space_group_name_H-M   'P 1'
#
loop_
_entity.id
_entity.type
_entity.pdbx_description
1 polymer ?
#
loop_
_entity_poly.entity_id
_entity_poly.type
_entity_poly.pdbx_seq_one_letter_code
_entity_poly.pdbx_strand_id
1 'polypeptide(L)'
;QLAVTKDIGELFDYPDLPVKLRQDLYVLTRHQRVVINKLRAQIPEAKNSDARNAIQEITDLLIHRNDQTEELIEGVLDRKIQVYHKARKIKAEAKVDRSSK
;
A
#
# COMPACT_ATOMS: atom_id res chain seq x y z
N GLN A 1 3.02 -22.71 3.50
CA GLN A 1 4.40 -22.25 3.30
C GLN A 1 4.45 -20.78 3.64
N LEU A 2 5.07 -20.42 4.78
CA LEU A 2 5.42 -19.04 5.07
C LEU A 2 6.43 -18.62 4.00
N ALA A 3 6.08 -17.57 3.25
CA ALA A 3 6.87 -17.08 2.12
C ALA A 3 8.32 -16.86 2.56
N VAL A 4 9.28 -17.22 1.71
CA VAL A 4 10.66 -16.78 1.84
C VAL A 4 10.61 -15.26 2.02
N THR A 5 10.89 -14.81 3.24
CA THR A 5 10.97 -13.39 3.57
C THR A 5 12.21 -12.85 2.91
N LYS A 6 12.09 -12.55 1.61
CA LYS A 6 13.07 -11.77 0.88
C LYS A 6 13.26 -10.46 1.64
N ASP A 7 14.52 -10.06 1.80
CA ASP A 7 14.83 -8.80 2.47
C ASP A 7 14.10 -7.65 1.77
N ILE A 8 13.69 -6.62 2.51
CA ILE A 8 12.99 -5.48 1.93
C ILE A 8 13.83 -4.77 0.86
N GLY A 9 15.17 -4.85 0.96
CA GLY A 9 16.12 -4.40 -0.03
C GLY A 9 16.03 -5.15 -1.36
N GLU A 10 15.65 -6.44 -1.33
CA GLU A 10 15.46 -7.27 -2.53
C GLU A 10 14.10 -7.09 -3.19
N LEU A 11 13.20 -6.29 -2.61
CA LEU A 11 11.85 -6.07 -3.12
C LEU A 11 11.87 -5.68 -4.61
N PHE A 12 12.80 -4.81 -4.97
CA PHE A 12 12.94 -4.34 -6.35
C PHE A 12 13.78 -5.28 -7.21
N ASP A 13 14.50 -6.27 -6.68
CA ASP A 13 15.29 -7.17 -7.53
C ASP A 13 14.40 -8.08 -8.42
N TYR A 14 13.12 -8.19 -8.09
CA TYR A 14 12.11 -8.91 -8.85
C TYR A 14 11.09 -7.91 -9.42
N PRO A 15 10.88 -7.86 -10.75
CA PRO A 15 10.03 -6.83 -11.36
C PRO A 15 8.55 -6.89 -10.92
N ASP A 16 8.05 -8.07 -10.55
CA ASP A 16 6.63 -8.27 -10.26
C ASP A 16 6.29 -8.06 -8.77
N LEU A 17 7.27 -8.19 -7.86
CA LEU A 17 7.02 -8.10 -6.41
C LEU A 17 6.60 -6.70 -5.95
N PRO A 18 7.23 -5.59 -6.39
CA PRO A 18 6.80 -4.25 -6.04
C PRO A 18 5.38 -3.94 -6.53
N VAL A 19 5.05 -4.38 -7.75
CA VAL A 19 3.73 -4.20 -8.35
C VAL A 19 2.68 -4.98 -7.57
N LYS A 20 2.99 -6.23 -7.19
CA LYS A 20 2.12 -7.04 -6.34
C LYS A 20 1.92 -6.40 -4.97
N LEU A 21 3.01 -5.95 -4.32
CA LEU A 21 2.92 -5.27 -3.03
C LEU A 21 2.03 -4.03 -3.09
N ARG A 22 2.17 -3.22 -4.15
CA ARG A 22 1.29 -2.06 -4.39
C ARG A 22 -0.17 -2.48 -4.47
N GLN A 23 -0.48 -3.53 -5.23
CA GLN A 23 -1.84 -4.04 -5.36
C GLN A 23 -2.39 -4.58 -4.04
N ASP A 24 -1.60 -5.36 -3.31
CA ASP A 24 -1.99 -5.95 -2.03
C ASP A 24 -2.26 -4.86 -0.99
N LEU A 25 -1.41 -3.82 -0.94
CA LEU A 25 -1.60 -2.66 -0.06
C LEU A 25 -2.86 -1.85 -0.44
N TYR A 26 -3.12 -1.64 -1.72
CA TYR A 26 -4.35 -0.97 -2.17
C TYR A 26 -5.61 -1.76 -1.78
N VAL A 27 -5.57 -3.09 -1.89
CA VAL A 27 -6.67 -3.95 -1.45
C VAL A 27 -6.84 -3.86 0.08
N LEU A 28 -5.74 -3.81 0.82
CA LEU A 28 -5.77 -3.69 2.28
C LEU A 28 -6.45 -2.37 2.73
N THR A 29 -6.06 -1.22 2.17
CA THR A 29 -6.63 0.08 2.57
C THR A 29 -8.14 0.14 2.29
N ARG A 30 -8.58 -0.45 1.18
CA ARG A 30 -10.01 -0.57 0.83
C ARG A 30 -10.78 -1.43 1.84
N HIS A 31 -10.22 -2.58 2.24
CA HIS A 31 -10.83 -3.43 3.26
C HIS A 31 -10.90 -2.74 4.63
N GLN A 32 -9.83 -2.06 5.03
CA GLN A 32 -9.80 -1.29 6.28
C GLN A 32 -10.91 -0.23 6.28
N ARG A 33 -11.10 0.49 5.16
CA ARG A 33 -12.17 1.50 5.03
C ARG A 33 -13.57 0.89 5.19
N VAL A 34 -13.81 -0.31 4.66
CA VAL A 34 -15.08 -1.04 4.87
C VAL A 34 -15.32 -1.36 6.34
N VAL A 35 -14.29 -1.85 7.05
CA VAL A 35 -14.40 -2.16 8.49
C VAL A 35 -14.65 -0.89 9.30
N ILE A 36 -13.93 0.19 9.02
CA ILE A 36 -14.08 1.48 9.70
C ILE A 36 -15.50 2.03 9.50
N ASN A 37 -16.04 1.96 8.28
CA ASN A 37 -17.40 2.40 8.00
C ASN A 37 -18.46 1.56 8.75
N LYS A 38 -18.23 0.25 8.89
CA LYS A 38 -19.11 -0.62 9.70
C LYS A 38 -19.10 -0.23 11.18
N LEU A 39 -17.93 0.13 11.73
CA LEU A 39 -17.81 0.63 13.09
C LEU A 39 -18.54 1.97 13.26
N ARG A 40 -18.35 2.89 12.32
CA ARG A 40 -19.00 4.21 12.35
C ARG A 40 -20.52 4.10 12.26
N ALA A 41 -21.04 3.12 11.54
CA ALA A 41 -22.47 2.83 11.46
C ALA A 41 -23.08 2.37 12.80
N GLN A 42 -22.29 1.99 13.80
CA GLN A 42 -22.78 1.65 15.14
C GLN A 42 -23.00 2.87 16.04
N ILE A 43 -22.53 4.06 15.64
CA ILE A 43 -22.66 5.29 16.45
C ILE A 43 -24.13 5.60 16.79
N PRO A 44 -25.09 5.57 15.85
CA PRO A 44 -26.49 5.84 16.17
C PRO A 44 -27.11 4.79 17.12
N GLU A 45 -26.63 3.55 17.07
CA GLU A 45 -27.14 2.43 17.88
C GLU A 45 -26.62 2.44 19.32
N ALA A 46 -25.50 3.13 19.58
CA ALA A 46 -24.92 3.20 20.90
C ALA A 46 -25.73 4.15 21.81
N LYS A 47 -26.35 3.58 22.85
CA LYS A 47 -27.15 4.35 23.84
C LYS A 47 -26.29 5.28 24.70
N ASN A 48 -25.06 4.88 25.02
CA ASN A 48 -24.11 5.63 25.84
C ASN A 48 -23.36 6.69 25.00
N SER A 49 -23.32 7.95 25.46
CA SER A 49 -22.64 9.05 24.77
C SER A 49 -21.13 8.89 24.68
N ASP A 50 -20.49 8.38 25.72
CA ASP A 50 -19.04 8.16 25.76
C ASP A 50 -18.65 7.06 24.76
N ALA A 51 -19.48 6.03 24.62
CA ALA A 51 -19.30 5.01 23.59
C ALA A 51 -19.41 5.60 22.18
N ARG A 52 -20.39 6.49 21.94
CA ARG A 52 -20.51 7.21 20.65
C ARG A 52 -19.26 8.04 20.36
N ASN A 53 -18.79 8.80 21.35
CA ASN A 53 -17.61 9.66 21.21
C ASN A 53 -16.35 8.81 20.96
N ALA A 54 -16.16 7.72 21.69
CA ALA A 54 -15.01 6.83 21.50
C ALA A 54 -15.01 6.19 20.11
N ILE A 55 -16.17 5.73 19.60
CA ILE A 55 -16.28 5.18 18.24
C ILE A 55 -16.01 6.28 17.20
N GLN A 56 -16.51 7.50 17.42
CA GLN A 56 -16.27 8.63 16.54
C GLN A 56 -14.76 8.94 16.45
N GLU A 57 -14.10 9.13 17.59
CA GLU A 57 -12.67 9.45 17.67
C GLU A 57 -11.79 8.38 17.04
N ILE A 58 -12.03 7.10 17.36
CA ILE A 58 -11.22 6.02 16.80
C ILE A 58 -11.44 5.88 15.29
N THR A 59 -12.68 6.05 14.80
CA THR A 59 -12.94 5.92 13.36
C THR A 59 -12.36 7.10 12.58
N ASP A 60 -12.37 8.32 13.12
CA ASP A 60 -11.71 9.47 12.50
C ASP A 60 -10.19 9.28 12.41
N LEU A 61 -9.56 8.82 13.50
CA LEU A 61 -8.13 8.50 13.51
C LEU A 61 -7.79 7.43 12.48
N LEU A 62 -8.59 6.35 12.42
CA LEU A 62 -8.37 5.25 11.48
C LEU A 62 -8.56 5.69 10.02
N ILE A 63 -9.54 6.55 9.71
CA ILE A 63 -9.69 7.13 8.37
C ILE A 63 -8.44 7.91 7.98
N HIS A 64 -7.99 8.81 8.85
CA HIS A 64 -6.81 9.63 8.57
C HIS A 64 -5.55 8.78 8.35
N ARG A 65 -5.34 7.73 9.16
CA ARG A 65 -4.21 6.79 8.97
C ARG A 65 -4.32 6.00 7.67
N ASN A 66 -5.53 5.62 7.28
CA ASN A 66 -5.75 4.91 6.03
C ASN A 66 -5.43 5.82 4.83
N ASP A 67 -5.87 7.07 4.87
CA ASP A 67 -5.58 8.08 3.83
C ASP A 67 -4.06 8.34 3.71
N GLN A 68 -3.35 8.48 4.84
CA GLN A 68 -1.88 8.57 4.84
C GLN A 68 -1.20 7.34 4.22
N THR A 69 -1.79 6.15 4.42
CA THR A 69 -1.26 4.91 3.83
C THR A 69 -1.46 4.90 2.32
N GLU A 70 -2.63 5.32 1.83
CA GLU A 70 -2.92 5.49 0.40
C GLU A 70 -1.95 6.50 -0.25
N GLU A 71 -1.70 7.64 0.39
CA GLU A 71 -0.72 8.64 -0.07
C GLU A 71 0.71 8.08 -0.16
N LEU A 72 1.14 7.26 0.80
CA LEU A 72 2.47 6.64 0.77
C LEU A 72 2.58 5.60 -0.36
N ILE A 73 1.51 4.85 -0.63
CA ILE A 73 1.47 3.89 -1.75
C ILE A 73 1.55 4.64 -3.08
N GLU A 74 0.66 5.60 -3.31
CA GLU A 74 0.56 6.34 -4.58
C GLU A 74 1.75 7.29 -4.81
N GLY A 75 2.29 7.89 -3.75
CA GLY A 75 3.39 8.85 -3.85
C GLY A 75 4.77 8.21 -3.86
N VAL A 76 5.04 7.33 -2.89
CA VAL A 76 6.39 6.81 -2.64
C VAL A 76 6.62 5.50 -3.36
N LEU A 77 5.72 4.54 -3.21
CA LEU A 77 5.90 3.21 -3.79
C LEU A 77 5.81 3.27 -5.32
N ASP A 78 4.80 3.95 -5.88
CA ASP A 78 4.66 4.10 -7.34
C ASP A 78 5.88 4.79 -7.97
N ARG A 79 6.40 5.86 -7.34
CA ARG A 79 7.62 6.53 -7.82
C ARG A 79 8.82 5.58 -7.80
N LYS A 80 9.02 4.81 -6.72
CA LYS A 80 10.14 3.86 -6.62
C LYS A 80 10.03 2.75 -7.68
N ILE A 81 8.82 2.24 -7.93
CA ILE A 81 8.53 1.26 -8.99
C ILE A 81 8.91 1.83 -10.35
N GLN A 82 8.47 3.05 -10.67
CA GLN A 82 8.77 3.72 -11.93
C GLN A 82 10.29 3.92 -12.13
N VAL A 83 11.00 4.43 -11.12
CA VAL A 83 12.45 4.64 -11.19
C VAL A 83 13.18 3.32 -11.43
N TYR A 84 12.80 2.26 -10.71
CA TYR A 84 13.39 0.94 -10.87
C TYR A 84 13.20 0.39 -12.30
N HIS A 85 11.97 0.40 -12.82
CA HIS A 85 11.71 -0.10 -14.18
C HIS A 85 12.47 0.71 -15.24
N LYS A 86 12.57 2.02 -15.07
CA LYS A 86 13.35 2.88 -15.98
C LYS A 86 14.83 2.49 -15.96
N ALA A 87 15.44 2.32 -14.79
CA ALA A 87 16.83 1.91 -14.66
C ALA A 87 17.10 0.53 -15.27
N ARG A 88 16.18 -0.43 -15.07
CA ARG A 88 16.25 -1.77 -15.66
C ARG A 88 16.16 -1.74 -17.18
N LYS A 89 15.24 -0.94 -17.74
CA LYS A 89 15.08 -0.78 -19.19
C LYS A 89 16.37 -0.27 -19.84
N ILE A 90 16.95 0.80 -19.30
CA ILE A 90 18.23 1.36 -19.78
C ILE A 90 19.35 0.30 -19.73
N LYS A 91 19.45 -0.45 -18.62
CA LYS A 91 20.47 -1.49 -18.47
C LYS A 91 20.27 -2.64 -19.48
N ALA A 92 19.03 -3.01 -19.78
CA ALA A 92 18.72 -4.05 -20.76
C ALA A 92 19.07 -3.60 -22.19
N GLU A 93 18.69 -2.38 -22.57
CA GLU A 93 19.01 -1.78 -23.86
C GLU A 93 20.53 -1.68 -24.08
N ALA A 94 21.28 -1.24 -23.06
CA ALA A 94 22.74 -1.16 -23.12
C ALA A 94 23.44 -2.53 -23.28
N LYS A 95 22.84 -3.62 -22.76
CA LYS A 95 23.34 -4.98 -22.98
C LYS A 95 23.09 -5.46 -24.41
N VAL A 96 21.93 -5.13 -24.99
CA VAL A 96 21.57 -5.50 -26.36
C VAL A 96 22.47 -4.78 -27.38
N ASP A 97 22.75 -3.48 -27.17
CA ASP A 97 23.65 -2.71 -28.04
C ASP A 97 25.08 -3.28 -28.03
N ARG A 98 25.57 -3.71 -26.87
CA ARG A 98 26.90 -4.36 -26.75
C ARG A 98 26.98 -5.76 -27.34
N SER A 99 25.87 -6.48 -27.46
CA SER A 99 25.83 -7.81 -28.08
C SER A 99 25.65 -7.74 -29.60
N SER A 100 25.30 -6.57 -30.13
CA SER A 100 25.08 -6.31 -31.56
C SER A 100 26.31 -5.71 -32.27
N LYS A 101 27.40 -5.46 -31.52
CA LYS A 101 28.72 -5.03 -32.01
C LYS A 101 29.72 -6.15 -31.80
#